data_AF-A0A161RPV9-F1
#
_entry.id   AF-A0A161RPV9-F1
#
_cell.length_a   1.000
_cell.length_b   1.000
_cell.length_c   1.000
_cell.angle_alpha   90.00
_cell.angle_beta   90.00
_cell.angle_gamma   90.00
#
_symmetry.space_group_name_H-M   'P 1'
#
loop_
_entity.id
_entity.type
_entity.pdbx_description
1 polymer ?
#
loop_
_entity_poly.entity_id
_entity_poly.type
_entity_poly.pdbx_seq_one_letter_code
_entity_poly.pdbx_strand_id
1 'polypeptide(L)'
;MIEVPALVVGVVLLLVRAVLAFTFFHESLLKLKDVRAFAKNDGLPLPLAWFVPMAEFAAALSFATGVLAQWAGIGVVVLMLITITMQNFRWHSRYWAADNGWEYDLFLLTMASVIAVFGAGPIAIPTLFGMG
;
A
#
# COMPACT_ATOMS: atom_id res chain seq x y z
N MET A 1 -22.05 9.78 -20.70
CA MET A 1 -20.70 9.37 -20.22
C MET A 1 -20.00 10.64 -19.80
N ILE A 2 -19.47 10.71 -18.57
CA ILE A 2 -18.72 11.90 -18.13
C ILE A 2 -17.34 11.79 -18.78
N GLU A 3 -17.02 12.67 -19.72
CA GLU A 3 -15.67 12.78 -20.28
C GLU A 3 -14.80 13.53 -19.27
N VAL A 4 -14.00 12.78 -18.52
CA VAL A 4 -13.04 13.35 -17.57
C VAL A 4 -11.72 13.60 -18.31
N PRO A 5 -11.16 14.83 -18.28
CA PRO A 5 -9.88 15.11 -18.91
C PRO A 5 -8.78 14.17 -18.40
N ALA A 6 -7.91 13.68 -19.28
CA ALA A 6 -6.82 12.77 -18.92
C ALA A 6 -5.90 13.33 -17.82
N LEU A 7 -5.72 14.65 -17.79
CA LEU A 7 -4.99 15.34 -16.72
C LEU A 7 -5.65 15.16 -15.35
N VAL A 8 -6.97 15.26 -15.27
CA VAL A 8 -7.72 15.08 -14.00
C VAL A 8 -7.56 13.65 -13.50
N VAL A 9 -7.68 12.66 -14.38
CA VAL A 9 -7.43 11.25 -14.05
C VAL A 9 -5.98 11.05 -13.56
N GLY A 10 -5.01 11.67 -14.24
CA GLY A 10 -3.61 11.65 -13.85
C GLY A 10 -3.34 12.22 -12.46
N VAL A 11 -3.94 13.36 -12.15
CA VAL A 11 -3.81 14.00 -10.84
C VAL A 11 -4.43 13.13 -9.75
N VAL A 12 -5.61 12.55 -9.97
CA VAL A 12 -6.25 11.65 -9.00
C VAL A 12 -5.39 10.42 -8.73
N LEU A 13 -4.91 9.74 -9.77
CA LEU A 13 -4.04 8.57 -9.61
C LEU A 13 -2.68 8.91 -8.98
N LEU A 14 -2.16 10.11 -9.22
CA LEU A 14 -0.97 10.60 -8.54
C LEU A 14 -1.23 10.81 -7.04
N LEU A 15 -2.34 11.44 -6.67
CA LEU A 15 -2.70 11.65 -5.27
C LEU A 15 -2.88 10.33 -4.52
N VAL A 16 -3.57 9.36 -5.13
CA VAL A 16 -3.74 8.01 -4.56
C VAL A 16 -2.38 7.35 -4.33
N ARG A 17 -1.48 7.40 -5.32
CA ARG A 17 -0.12 6.86 -5.17
C ARG A 17 0.71 7.61 -4.14
N ALA A 18 0.59 8.92 -4.04
CA ALA A 18 1.32 9.71 -3.06
C ALA A 18 0.94 9.34 -1.62
N VAL A 19 -0.35 9.14 -1.36
CA VAL A 19 -0.84 8.67 -0.05
C VAL A 19 -0.28 7.27 0.26
N LEU A 20 -0.44 6.32 -0.67
CA LEU A 20 0.10 4.97 -0.49
C LEU A 20 1.62 4.98 -0.29
N ALA A 21 2.36 5.73 -1.10
CA ALA A 21 3.81 5.84 -1.00
C ALA A 21 4.24 6.37 0.37
N PHE A 22 3.63 7.45 0.85
CA PHE A 22 3.98 8.04 2.14
C PHE A 22 3.67 7.09 3.30
N THR A 23 2.48 6.49 3.30
CA THR A 23 2.07 5.52 4.32
C THR A 23 3.02 4.34 4.38
N PHE A 24 3.24 3.63 3.27
CA PHE A 24 4.09 2.44 3.26
C PHE A 24 5.56 2.77 3.52
N PHE A 25 6.04 3.95 3.11
CA PHE A 25 7.38 4.41 3.46
C PHE A 25 7.53 4.64 4.96
N HIS A 26 6.55 5.29 5.60
CA HIS A 26 6.58 5.50 7.04
C HIS A 26 6.49 4.19 7.82
N GLU A 27 5.53 3.33 7.48
CA GLU A 27 5.31 2.04 8.11
C GLU A 27 6.52 1.10 7.98
N SER A 28 7.11 1.00 6.78
CA SER A 28 8.29 0.18 6.57
C SER A 28 9.48 0.65 7.42
N LEU A 29 9.71 1.96 7.54
CA LEU A 29 10.77 2.49 8.38
C LEU A 29 10.53 2.22 9.87
N LEU A 30 9.28 2.28 10.34
CA LEU A 30 8.95 1.95 11.73
C LEU A 30 9.19 0.46 12.01
N LYS A 31 8.72 -0.42 11.13
CA LYS A 31 8.88 -1.88 11.27
C LYS A 31 10.35 -2.31 11.14
N LEU A 32 11.13 -1.68 10.26
CA LEU A 32 12.57 -1.97 10.10
C LEU A 32 13.41 -1.54 11.30
N LYS A 33 12.99 -0.51 12.05
CA LYS A 33 13.72 -0.07 13.26
C LYS A 33 13.71 -1.14 14.35
N ASP A 34 12.59 -1.85 14.51
CA ASP A 34 12.49 -2.93 15.50
C ASP A 34 11.70 -4.13 14.97
N VAL A 35 12.32 -4.83 14.01
CA VAL A 35 11.73 -6.03 13.38
C VAL A 35 11.45 -7.13 14.40
N ARG A 36 12.23 -7.21 15.49
CA ARG A 36 12.06 -8.24 16.52
C ARG A 36 10.81 -7.98 17.36
N ALA A 37 10.57 -6.73 17.75
CA ALA A 37 9.33 -6.36 18.42
C ALA A 37 8.12 -6.57 17.50
N PHE A 38 8.22 -6.18 16.22
CA PHE A 38 7.19 -6.43 15.22
C PHE A 38 6.87 -7.93 15.07
N ALA A 39 7.89 -8.77 14.89
CA ALA A 39 7.70 -10.22 14.79
C ALA A 39 6.98 -10.81 16.01
N LYS A 40 7.33 -10.33 17.21
CA LYS A 40 6.74 -10.81 18.46
C LYS A 40 5.29 -10.34 18.63
N ASN A 41 5.00 -9.09 18.34
CA ASN A 41 3.67 -8.50 18.48
C ASN A 41 2.67 -9.14 17.51
N ASP A 42 3.11 -9.37 16.27
CA ASP A 42 2.24 -9.91 15.22
C ASP A 42 2.23 -11.45 15.19
N GLY A 43 3.07 -12.09 16.00
CA GLY A 43 3.22 -13.54 16.05
C GLY A 43 3.69 -14.12 14.71
N LEU A 44 4.60 -13.40 14.04
CA LEU A 44 5.18 -13.76 12.75
C LEU A 44 6.55 -14.42 12.93
N PRO A 45 6.92 -15.39 12.07
CA PRO A 45 8.28 -15.92 12.05
C PRO A 45 9.25 -14.83 11.60
N LEU A 46 10.44 -14.78 12.20
CA LEU A 46 11.42 -13.72 11.98
C LEU A 46 11.77 -13.46 10.49
N PRO A 47 11.91 -14.49 9.62
CA PRO A 47 12.14 -14.24 8.18
C PRO A 47 10.99 -13.47 7.52
N LEU A 48 9.74 -13.78 7.87
CA LEU A 48 8.57 -13.10 7.32
C LEU A 48 8.47 -11.67 7.86
N ALA A 49 8.83 -11.46 9.13
CA ALA A 49 8.87 -10.14 9.75
C ALA A 49 9.91 -9.21 9.12
N TRP A 50 10.98 -9.74 8.54
CA TRP A 50 11.92 -8.97 7.71
C TRP A 50 11.39 -8.75 6.29
N PHE A 51 10.76 -9.76 5.71
CA PHE A 51 10.24 -9.69 4.34
C PHE A 51 9.13 -8.65 4.17
N VAL A 52 8.17 -8.60 5.09
CA VAL A 52 7.01 -7.68 5.02
C VAL A 52 7.44 -6.22 4.87
N PRO A 53 8.23 -5.63 5.78
CA PRO A 53 8.59 -4.22 5.69
C PRO A 53 9.54 -3.91 4.53
N MET A 54 10.35 -4.88 4.07
CA MET A 54 11.11 -4.73 2.83
C MET A 54 10.20 -4.66 1.60
N ALA A 55 9.17 -5.50 1.55
CA ALA A 55 8.16 -5.49 0.49
C ALA A 55 7.34 -4.19 0.53
N GLU A 56 6.97 -3.70 1.71
CA GLU A 56 6.29 -2.41 1.90
C GLU A 56 7.15 -1.24 1.43
N PHE A 57 8.46 -1.25 1.72
CA PHE A 57 9.39 -0.23 1.24
C PHE A 57 9.51 -0.24 -0.29
N ALA A 58 9.61 -1.44 -0.88
CA ALA A 58 9.64 -1.60 -2.34
C ALA A 58 8.33 -1.13 -3.00
N ALA A 59 7.18 -1.41 -2.37
CA ALA A 59 5.88 -0.93 -2.82
C ALA A 59 5.80 0.60 -2.73
N ALA A 60 6.28 1.21 -1.64
CA ALA A 60 6.34 2.66 -1.49
C ALA A 60 7.16 3.33 -2.60
N LEU A 61 8.33 2.78 -2.91
CA LEU A 61 9.18 3.27 -3.99
C LEU A 61 8.53 3.10 -5.36
N SER A 62 7.83 1.98 -5.58
CA SER A 62 7.08 1.71 -6.82
C SER A 62 5.92 2.70 -6.99
N PHE A 63 5.17 3.01 -5.93
CA PHE A 63 4.11 4.02 -6.00
C PHE A 63 4.65 5.43 -6.21
N ALA A 64 5.75 5.81 -5.52
CA ALA A 64 6.39 7.12 -5.66
C ALA A 64 6.91 7.36 -7.07
N THR A 65 7.57 6.37 -7.67
CA THR A 65 8.12 6.46 -9.03
C THR A 65 7.08 6.18 -10.11
N GLY A 66 6.02 5.44 -9.77
CA GLY A 66 5.06 4.89 -10.74
C GLY A 66 5.58 3.68 -11.52
N VAL A 67 6.84 3.26 -11.31
CA VAL A 67 7.42 2.07 -11.95
C VAL A 67 6.84 0.84 -11.28
N LEU A 68 6.27 -0.09 -12.06
CA LEU A 68 5.62 -1.31 -11.53
C LEU A 68 4.50 -1.03 -10.51
N ALA A 69 3.93 0.18 -10.49
CA ALA A 69 2.94 0.58 -9.49
C ALA A 69 1.69 -0.31 -9.50
N GLN A 70 1.31 -0.86 -10.67
CA GLN A 70 0.18 -1.78 -10.78
C GLN A 70 0.45 -3.11 -10.05
N TRP A 71 1.66 -3.67 -10.21
CA TRP A 71 2.07 -4.88 -9.50
C TRP A 71 2.25 -4.65 -8.01
N ALA A 72 2.80 -3.49 -7.62
CA ALA A 72 2.85 -3.07 -6.23
C ALA A 72 1.43 -2.92 -5.64
N GLY A 73 0.48 -2.39 -6.42
CA GLY A 73 -0.93 -2.31 -6.06
C GLY A 73 -1.54 -3.67 -5.76
N ILE A 74 -1.33 -4.66 -6.63
CA ILE A 74 -1.78 -6.04 -6.40
C ILE A 74 -1.15 -6.63 -5.14
N GLY A 75 0.17 -6.44 -4.95
CA GLY A 75 0.88 -6.91 -3.76
C GLY A 75 0.32 -6.31 -2.47
N VAL A 76 0.03 -5.00 -2.48
CA VAL A 76 -0.58 -4.31 -1.34
C VAL A 76 -2.01 -4.78 -1.09
N VAL A 77 -2.81 -5.02 -2.14
CA VAL A 77 -4.16 -5.59 -1.98
C VAL A 77 -4.10 -6.91 -1.22
N VAL A 78 -3.21 -7.82 -1.62
CA VAL A 78 -3.02 -9.10 -0.94
C VAL A 78 -2.55 -8.89 0.51
N LEU A 79 -1.60 -7.97 0.74
CA LEU A 79 -1.10 -7.65 2.06
C LEU A 79 -2.22 -7.16 2.99
N MET A 80 -3.04 -6.20 2.55
CA MET A 80 -4.14 -5.66 3.35
C MET A 80 -5.20 -6.72 3.66
N LEU A 81 -5.52 -7.62 2.72
CA LEU A 81 -6.43 -8.74 2.98
C LEU A 81 -5.89 -9.68 4.09
N ILE A 82 -4.59 -9.96 4.08
CA ILE A 82 -3.94 -10.76 5.13
C ILE A 82 -4.05 -10.02 6.47
N THR A 83 -3.70 -8.73 6.51
CA THR A 83 -3.72 -7.93 7.74
C THR A 83 -5.12 -7.81 8.33
N ILE A 84 -6.15 -7.55 7.51
CA ILE A 84 -7.55 -7.49 7.94
C ILE A 84 -8.00 -8.85 8.51
N THR A 85 -7.60 -9.95 7.87
CA THR A 85 -7.90 -11.30 8.37
C THR A 85 -7.22 -11.52 9.73
N MET A 86 -5.95 -11.11 9.89
CA MET A 86 -5.25 -11.22 11.18
C MET A 86 -5.91 -10.36 12.27
N GLN A 87 -6.33 -9.15 11.94
CA GLN A 87 -7.02 -8.25 12.87
C GLN A 87 -8.34 -8.82 13.37
N ASN A 88 -9.14 -9.40 12.49
CA ASN A 88 -10.45 -9.96 12.86
C ASN A 88 -10.34 -11.29 13.61
N PHE A 89 -9.43 -12.18 13.19
CA PHE A 89 -9.37 -13.55 13.71
C PHE A 89 -8.33 -13.78 14.81
N ARG A 90 -7.19 -13.07 14.78
CA ARG A 90 -6.11 -13.26 15.78
C ARG A 90 -6.09 -12.15 16.82
N TRP A 91 -6.24 -10.89 16.40
CA TRP A 91 -6.07 -9.75 17.29
C TRP A 91 -7.40 -9.22 17.86
N HIS A 92 -8.54 -9.68 17.33
CA HIS A 92 -9.87 -9.24 17.71
C HIS A 92 -10.00 -7.71 17.81
N SER A 93 -9.37 -7.01 16.86
CA SER A 93 -9.37 -5.56 16.78
C SER A 93 -10.79 -5.03 16.53
N ARG A 94 -11.05 -3.82 17.05
CA ARG A 94 -12.31 -3.11 16.79
C ARG A 94 -12.32 -2.57 15.36
N TYR A 95 -13.45 -2.04 14.89
CA TYR A 95 -13.51 -1.48 13.54
C TYR A 95 -12.77 -0.15 13.40
N TRP A 96 -12.94 0.75 14.38
CA TRP A 96 -12.52 2.14 14.29
C TRP A 96 -11.00 2.29 14.44
N ALA A 97 -10.38 3.10 13.58
CA ALA A 97 -8.92 3.29 13.58
C ALA A 97 -8.36 3.79 14.93
N ALA A 98 -9.14 4.59 15.69
CA ALA A 98 -8.71 5.08 17.01
C ALA A 98 -8.51 3.95 18.05
N ASP A 99 -9.12 2.78 17.82
CA ASP A 99 -9.03 1.59 18.66
C ASP A 99 -8.17 0.48 18.00
N ASN A 100 -7.16 0.84 17.19
CA ASN A 100 -6.36 -0.10 16.37
C ASN A 100 -7.22 -0.93 15.40
N GLY A 101 -8.18 -0.27 14.77
CA GLY A 101 -9.14 -0.95 13.92
C GLY A 101 -8.78 -1.05 12.44
N TRP A 102 -9.36 -2.08 11.82
CA TRP A 102 -9.07 -2.51 10.45
C TRP A 102 -9.71 -1.63 9.36
N GLU A 103 -10.41 -0.56 9.75
CA GLU A 103 -10.89 0.49 8.85
C GLU A 103 -9.74 1.13 8.06
N TYR A 104 -8.60 1.35 8.72
CA TYR A 104 -7.43 1.92 8.06
C TYR A 104 -6.92 1.03 6.92
N ASP A 105 -6.81 -0.28 7.17
CA ASP A 105 -6.41 -1.26 6.16
C ASP A 105 -7.43 -1.38 5.03
N LEU A 106 -8.73 -1.19 5.29
CA LEU A 106 -9.75 -1.11 4.25
C LEU A 106 -9.56 0.09 3.33
N PHE A 107 -9.18 1.26 3.88
CA PHE A 107 -8.88 2.43 3.07
C PHE A 107 -7.67 2.18 2.16
N LEU A 108 -6.60 1.61 2.73
CA LEU A 108 -5.40 1.25 1.97
C LEU A 108 -5.68 0.19 0.89
N LEU A 109 -6.49 -0.83 1.21
CA LEU A 109 -6.96 -1.86 0.28
C LEU A 109 -7.70 -1.21 -0.90
N THR A 110 -8.60 -0.28 -0.60
CA THR A 110 -9.41 0.41 -1.62
C THR A 110 -8.52 1.24 -2.55
N MET A 111 -7.62 2.04 -1.97
CA MET A 111 -6.67 2.86 -2.73
C MET A 111 -5.73 2.01 -3.59
N ALA A 112 -5.19 0.92 -3.04
CA ALA A 112 -4.33 -0.01 -3.78
C ALA A 112 -5.08 -0.71 -4.91
N SER A 113 -6.37 -1.02 -4.72
CA SER A 113 -7.24 -1.60 -5.75
C SER A 113 -7.44 -0.63 -6.93
N VAL A 114 -7.58 0.67 -6.66
CA VAL A 114 -7.62 1.69 -7.72
C VAL A 114 -6.34 1.63 -8.56
N ILE A 115 -5.17 1.59 -7.94
CA ILE A 115 -3.89 1.51 -8.68
C ILE A 115 -3.71 0.16 -9.40
N ALA A 116 -4.20 -0.93 -8.80
CA ALA A 116 -4.13 -2.26 -9.42
C ALA A 116 -4.98 -2.36 -10.70
N VAL A 117 -6.13 -1.67 -10.75
CA VAL A 117 -7.06 -1.69 -11.89
C VAL A 117 -6.71 -0.62 -12.93
N PHE A 118 -6.46 0.62 -12.50
CA PHE A 118 -6.26 1.77 -13.40
C PHE A 118 -4.79 2.04 -13.72
N GLY A 119 -3.86 1.33 -13.08
CA GLY A 119 -2.42 1.47 -13.29
C GLY A 119 -1.82 2.73 -12.68
N ALA A 120 -0.59 3.07 -13.10
CA ALA A 120 0.15 4.21 -12.57
C ALA A 120 -0.41 5.57 -13.03
N GLY A 121 -1.18 5.59 -14.12
CA GLY A 121 -1.70 6.81 -14.73
C GLY A 121 -0.67 7.60 -15.54
N PRO A 122 -1.12 8.67 -16.24
CA PRO A 122 -0.31 9.43 -17.19
C PRO A 122 0.77 10.31 -16.55
N ILE A 123 0.71 10.55 -15.23
CA ILE A 123 1.72 11.34 -14.50
C ILE A 123 2.62 10.38 -13.72
N ALA A 124 3.38 9.55 -14.42
CA ALA A 124 4.30 8.59 -13.83
C ALA A 124 5.66 8.69 -14.53
N ILE A 125 6.75 8.32 -13.84
CA ILE A 125 8.08 8.37 -14.45
C ILE A 125 8.15 7.51 -15.73
N PRO A 126 7.59 6.29 -15.78
CA PRO A 126 7.54 5.50 -17.03
C PRO A 126 6.86 6.23 -18.19
N THR A 127 5.74 6.91 -17.95
CA THR A 127 4.99 7.64 -18.98
C THR A 127 5.72 8.89 -19.47
N LEU A 128 6.57 9.50 -18.64
CA LEU A 128 7.49 10.57 -19.06
C LEU A 128 8.59 10.06 -20.01
N PHE A 129 8.94 8.78 -19.93
CA PHE A 129 9.90 8.11 -20.84
C PHE A 129 9.22 7.36 -22.00
N GLY A 130 7.92 7.56 -22.22
CA GLY A 130 7.17 6.89 -23.29
C GLY A 130 6.88 5.40 -23.05
N MET A 131 7.10 4.92 -21.82
CA MET A 131 6.74 3.57 -21.37
C MET A 131 5.44 3.67 -20.56
N GLY A 132 4.30 3.73 -21.27
CA GLY A 132 2.96 3.81 -20.69
C GLY A 132 2.09 2.66 -21.13
#